data_AF-A0A9I9D3M4-F1
#
_entry.id   AF-A0A9I9D3M4-F1
#
_cell.length_a   1.000
_cell.length_b   1.000
_cell.length_c   1.000
_cell.angle_alpha   90.00
_cell.angle_beta   90.00
_cell.angle_gamma   90.00
#
_symmetry.space_group_name_H-M   'P 1'
#
loop_
_entity.id
_entity.type
_entity.pdbx_description
1 polymer ?
#
loop_
_entity_poly.entity_id
_entity_poly.type
_entity_poly.pdbx_seq_one_letter_code
_entity_poly.pdbx_strand_id
1 'polypeptide(L)' 'MTRREAALILGIRENANADKIKEAHRRVMIANHPDAGGSHYLASKINEAKDVLLGKSKSSGSPF' A
#
# COMPACT_ATOMS: atom_id res chain seq x y z
N MET A 1 9.24 5.80 -1.89
CA MET A 1 8.91 5.43 -0.50
C MET A 1 9.88 4.39 0.02
N THR A 2 10.23 4.45 1.31
CA THR A 2 11.06 3.41 1.97
C THR A 2 10.19 2.28 2.54
N ARG A 3 10.78 1.10 2.81
CA ARG A 3 10.06 -0.03 3.44
C ARG A 3 9.48 0.34 4.81
N ARG A 4 10.23 1.13 5.59
CA ARG A 4 9.79 1.67 6.89
C ARG A 4 8.59 2.59 6.76
N GLU A 5 8.64 3.53 5.84
CA GLU A 5 7.53 4.45 5.55
C GLU A 5 6.28 3.68 5.09
N ALA A 6 6.44 2.68 4.23
CA ALA A 6 5.34 1.82 3.79
C ALA A 6 4.68 1.06 4.94
N ALA A 7 5.48 0.54 5.87
CA ALA A 7 4.99 -0.14 7.06
C ALA A 7 4.19 0.81 7.98
N LEU A 8 4.64 2.07 8.12
CA LEU A 8 3.93 3.10 8.88
C LEU A 8 2.60 3.47 8.23
N ILE A 9 2.55 3.65 6.91
CA ILE A 9 1.30 3.94 6.17
C ILE A 9 0.26 2.85 6.38
N LEU A 10 0.68 1.58 6.39
CA LEU A 10 -0.23 0.44 6.62
C LEU A 10 -0.47 0.13 8.11
N GLY A 11 0.25 0.79 9.03
CA GLY A 11 0.14 0.56 10.47
C GLY A 11 0.60 -0.84 10.89
N ILE A 12 1.65 -1.38 10.27
CA ILE A 12 2.20 -2.71 10.54
C ILE A 12 3.72 -2.65 10.75
N ARG A 13 4.32 -3.78 11.18
CA ARG A 13 5.78 -3.91 11.28
C ARG A 13 6.40 -4.15 9.90
N GLU A 14 7.64 -3.69 9.71
CA GLU A 14 8.39 -3.86 8.45
C GLU A 14 8.62 -5.31 8.03
N ASN A 15 8.64 -6.21 9.01
CA ASN A 15 8.81 -7.65 8.87
C ASN A 15 7.48 -8.43 8.90
N ALA A 16 6.34 -7.75 8.74
CA ALA A 16 5.05 -8.41 8.62
C ALA A 16 5.04 -9.38 7.42
N ASN A 17 4.35 -10.51 7.57
CA ASN A 17 4.15 -11.46 6.48
C ASN A 17 3.18 -10.90 5.42
N ALA A 18 3.20 -11.51 4.24
CA ALA A 18 2.40 -11.07 3.09
C ALA A 18 0.89 -10.99 3.40
N ASP A 19 0.36 -11.89 4.23
CA ASP A 19 -1.06 -11.90 4.56
C ASP A 19 -1.46 -10.71 5.43
N LYS A 20 -0.65 -10.37 6.45
CA LYS A 20 -0.87 -9.16 7.25
C LYS A 20 -0.74 -7.90 6.42
N ILE A 21 0.18 -7.86 5.45
CA ILE A 21 0.31 -6.71 4.53
C ILE A 21 -0.97 -6.53 3.70
N LYS A 22 -1.51 -7.61 3.13
CA LYS A 22 -2.75 -7.57 2.34
C LYS A 22 -3.97 -7.19 3.19
N GLU A 23 -4.06 -7.72 4.41
CA GLU A 23 -5.15 -7.40 5.34
C GLU A 23 -5.12 -5.92 5.75
N ALA A 24 -3.95 -5.42 6.16
CA ALA A 24 -3.76 -4.03 6.53
C ALA A 24 -4.04 -3.08 5.36
N HIS A 25 -3.56 -3.43 4.15
CA HIS A 25 -3.87 -2.69 2.92
C HIS A 25 -5.37 -2.57 2.68
N ARG A 26 -6.13 -3.68 2.74
CA ARG A 26 -7.60 -3.64 2.56
C ARG A 26 -8.27 -2.74 3.58
N ARG A 27 -7.92 -2.90 4.87
CA ARG A 27 -8.49 -2.11 5.96
C ARG A 27 -8.26 -0.61 5.77
N VAL A 28 -7.01 -0.22 5.50
CA VAL A 28 -6.64 1.19 5.33
C VAL A 28 -7.21 1.76 4.02
N MET A 29 -7.25 0.97 2.94
CA MET A 29 -7.83 1.38 1.67
C MET A 29 -9.32 1.65 1.78
N ILE A 30 -10.10 0.76 2.42
CA ILE A 30 -11.55 0.96 2.59
C ILE A 30 -11.83 2.29 3.32
N ALA A 31 -11.06 2.60 4.36
CA ALA A 31 -11.20 3.84 5.11
C ALA A 31 -10.81 5.11 4.32
N ASN A 32 -10.02 4.98 3.26
CA ASN A 32 -9.48 6.10 2.47
C ASN A 32 -9.89 6.05 1.00
N HIS A 33 -10.87 5.21 0.64
CA HIS A 33 -11.22 4.97 -0.75
C HIS A 33 -11.82 6.24 -1.38
N PRO A 34 -11.38 6.65 -2.59
CA PRO A 34 -11.90 7.87 -3.23
C PRO A 34 -13.43 7.87 -3.38
N ASP A 35 -14.00 6.73 -3.76
CA ASP A 35 -15.46 6.57 -3.92
C ASP A 35 -16.24 6.76 -2.61
N ALA A 36 -15.59 6.63 -1.45
CA ALA A 36 -16.17 6.88 -0.13
C ALA A 36 -15.87 8.30 0.39
N GLY A 37 -15.43 9.21 -0.48
CA GLY A 37 -15.02 10.58 -0.13
C GLY A 37 -13.56 10.68 0.33
N GLY A 38 -12.76 9.63 0.15
CA GLY A 38 -11.33 9.64 0.40
C GLY A 38 -10.52 10.39 -0.67
N SER A 39 -9.21 10.52 -0.45
CA SER A 39 -8.32 11.19 -1.39
C SER A 39 -7.67 10.20 -2.36
N HIS A 40 -7.71 10.50 -3.66
CA HIS A 40 -6.94 9.77 -4.69
C HIS A 40 -5.45 9.73 -4.36
N TYR A 41 -4.91 10.80 -3.77
CA TYR A 41 -3.50 10.84 -3.37
C TYR A 41 -3.22 9.83 -2.25
N LEU A 42 -4.07 9.80 -1.22
CA LEU A 42 -3.93 8.86 -0.10
C LEU A 42 -4.08 7.41 -0.57
N ALA A 43 -5.10 7.11 -1.38
CA ALA A 43 -5.28 5.79 -1.98
C ALA A 43 -4.06 5.35 -2.80
N SER A 44 -3.47 6.27 -3.57
CA SER A 44 -2.24 6.00 -4.33
C SER A 44 -1.06 5.68 -3.41
N LYS A 45 -0.91 6.40 -2.30
CA LYS A 45 0.14 6.14 -1.30
C LYS A 45 -0.04 4.81 -0.56
N ILE A 46 -1.28 4.44 -0.24
CA ILE A 46 -1.62 3.15 0.37
C ILE A 46 -1.29 2.00 -0.59
N ASN A 47 -1.57 2.16 -1.89
CA ASN A 47 -1.19 1.19 -2.92
C ASN A 47 0.32 1.06 -3.08
N GLU A 48 1.03 2.19 -3.20
CA GLU A 48 2.49 2.23 -3.26
C GLU A 48 3.09 1.50 -2.05
N ALA A 49 2.49 1.63 -0.85
CA ALA A 49 3.02 1.05 0.39
C ALA A 49 2.92 -0.47 0.39
N LYS A 50 1.77 -1.00 -0.04
CA LYS A 50 1.57 -2.44 -0.25
C LYS A 50 2.60 -2.99 -1.24
N ASP A 51 2.82 -2.29 -2.35
CA ASP A 51 3.73 -2.75 -3.41
C ASP A 51 5.19 -2.80 -2.92
N VAL A 52 5.63 -1.77 -2.19
CA VAL A 52 6.97 -1.73 -1.57
C VAL A 52 7.17 -2.88 -0.58
N LEU A 53 6.21 -3.16 0.31
CA LEU A 53 6.35 -4.22 1.31
C LEU A 53 6.30 -5.63 0.71
N LEU A 54 5.56 -5.82 -0.39
CA LEU A 54 5.50 -7.08 -1.12
C LEU A 54 6.67 -7.27 -2.11
N GLY A 55 7.58 -6.30 -2.21
CA GLY A 55 8.68 -6.36 -3.17
C GLY A 55 8.21 -6.27 -4.62
N LYS A 56 6.98 -5.81 -4.86
CA LYS A 56 6.50 -5.48 -6.20
C LYS A 56 7.06 -4.10 -6.55
N SER A 57 8.31 -4.09 -6.99
CA SER A 57 8.84 -2.94 -7.72
C SER A 57 7.89 -2.67 -8.89
N LYS A 58 7.67 -1.39 -9.27
CA LYS A 58 6.94 -1.01 -10.50
C LYS A 58 7.68 -1.46 -11.79
N SER A 59 8.33 -2.63 -11.79
CA SER A 59 8.96 -3.26 -12.93
C SER A 59 7.97 -4.24 -13.59
N SER A 60 6.96 -3.70 -14.27
CA SER A 60 6.30 -4.32 -15.44
C SER A 60 5.00 -3.59 -15.81
N GLY A 61 5.04 -2.25 -15.90
CA GLY A 61 4.03 -1.52 -16.68
C GLY A 61 4.56 -1.35 -18.09
N SER A 62 4.01 -2.14 -19.02
CA SER A 62 4.14 -2.15 -20.49
C SER A 62 5.06 -1.11 -21.16
N PRO A 63 6.01 -1.52 -22.03
CA PRO A 63 6.67 -0.62 -22.98
C PRO A 63 5.83 -0.37 -24.25
N PHE A 64 4.58 -0.87 -24.27
CA PHE A 64 3.61 -0.72 -25.35
C PHE A 64 2.40 0.07 -24.88
#